data_AF-A0A374AQZ5-F1
#
_entry.id   AF-A0A374AQZ5-F1
#
_cell.length_a   1.000
_cell.length_b   1.000
_cell.length_c   1.000
_cell.angle_alpha   90.00
_cell.angle_beta   90.00
_cell.angle_gamma   90.00
#
_symmetry.space_group_name_H-M   'P 1'
#
loop_
_entity.id
_entity.type
_entity.pdbx_description
1 polymer ?
#
loop_
_entity_poly.entity_id
_entity_poly.type
_entity_poly.pdbx_seq_one_letter_code
_entity_poly.pdbx_strand_id
1 'polypeptide(L)' 'MIKLYIFNLEEFLYLADRCSGPVNLLSEGGKSVDIRNSCSVQKNLYQEHRENGGRLYLGLKIQNVKDYFRLVNFSIGDM' A
#
# COMPACT_ATOMS: atom_id res chain seq x y z
N MET A 1 6.04 -8.12 -7.66
CA MET A 1 6.54 -7.13 -6.68
C MET A 1 6.59 -5.80 -7.39
N ILE A 2 6.14 -4.73 -6.75
CA ILE A 2 6.22 -3.37 -7.28
C ILE A 2 6.56 -2.41 -6.16
N LYS A 3 7.20 -1.28 -6.49
CA LYS A 3 7.44 -0.20 -5.54
C LYS A 3 6.69 1.04 -6.02
N LEU A 4 5.90 1.64 -5.14
CA LEU A 4 5.02 2.76 -5.46
C LEU A 4 5.27 3.93 -4.51
N TYR A 5 5.18 5.15 -5.04
CA TYR A 5 5.03 6.35 -4.23
C TYR A 5 3.55 6.59 -3.96
N ILE A 6 3.21 6.80 -2.70
CA ILE A 6 1.84 7.05 -2.22
C ILE A 6 1.82 8.40 -1.49
N PHE A 7 1.01 9.33 -2.00
CA PHE A 7 0.79 10.66 -1.44
C PHE A 7 -0.55 10.71 -0.70
N ASN A 8 -1.63 10.19 -1.29
CA ASN A 8 -2.92 10.02 -0.61
C ASN A 8 -3.04 8.62 0.00
N LEU A 9 -2.48 8.45 1.20
CA LEU A 9 -2.50 7.17 1.91
C LEU A 9 -3.92 6.71 2.27
N GLU A 10 -4.82 7.64 2.60
CA GLU A 10 -6.20 7.30 3.00
C GLU A 10 -6.95 6.61 1.85
N GLU A 11 -6.93 7.23 0.67
CA GLU A 11 -7.57 6.65 -0.52
C GLU A 11 -6.87 5.37 -0.97
N PHE A 12 -5.53 5.32 -0.87
CA PHE A 12 -4.77 4.11 -1.16
C PHE A 12 -5.21 2.92 -0.29
N LEU A 13 -5.28 3.11 1.04
CA LEU A 13 -5.68 2.05 1.97
C LEU A 13 -7.14 1.64 1.75
N TYR A 14 -8.02 2.61 1.49
CA TYR A 14 -9.41 2.33 1.11
C TYR A 14 -9.54 1.45 -0.14
N LEU A 15 -8.69 1.68 -1.15
CA LEU A 15 -8.65 0.84 -2.35
C LEU A 15 -8.02 -0.54 -2.06
N ALA A 16 -6.96 -0.58 -1.25
CA ALA A 16 -6.30 -1.82 -0.85
C ALA A 16 -7.26 -2.76 -0.10
N ASP A 17 -8.05 -2.23 0.83
CA ASP A 17 -9.03 -2.99 1.62
C ASP A 17 -10.12 -3.66 0.77
N ARG A 18 -10.35 -3.13 -0.44
CA ARG A 18 -11.31 -3.64 -1.43
C ARG A 18 -10.68 -4.52 -2.50
N CYS A 19 -9.40 -4.84 -2.39
CA CYS A 19 -8.74 -5.79 -3.28
C CYS A 19 -9.23 -7.21 -2.99
N SER A 20 -9.42 -7.98 -4.05
CA SER A 20 -9.90 -9.37 -3.99
C SER A 20 -8.87 -10.30 -3.34
N GLY A 21 -7.58 -10.06 -3.60
CA GLY A 21 -6.45 -10.79 -3.04
C GLY A 21 -5.64 -9.99 -2.00
N PRO A 22 -4.72 -10.66 -1.29
CA PRO A 22 -3.84 -10.01 -0.32
C PRO A 22 -2.97 -8.94 -0.96
N VAL A 23 -2.80 -7.82 -0.24
CA VAL A 23 -1.90 -6.72 -0.61
C VAL A 23 -0.80 -6.71 0.43
N ASN A 24 0.27 -7.46 0.15
CA ASN A 24 1.32 -7.64 1.13
C ASN A 24 2.37 -6.54 1.04
N LEU A 25 2.63 -5.85 2.14
CA LEU A 25 3.78 -4.97 2.31
C LEU A 25 5.05 -5.81 2.44
N LEU A 26 6.10 -5.45 1.70
CA LEU A 26 7.40 -6.12 1.76
C LEU A 26 8.32 -5.37 2.71
N SER A 27 8.82 -6.08 3.73
CA SER A 27 9.90 -5.60 4.58
C SER A 27 11.26 -6.09 4.08
N GLU A 28 12.33 -5.37 4.39
CA GLU A 28 13.70 -5.70 3.97
C GLU A 28 14.16 -7.10 4.43
N GLY A 29 13.58 -7.63 5.51
CA GLY A 29 13.84 -8.99 6.01
C GLY A 29 13.07 -10.12 5.30
N GLY A 30 12.43 -9.87 4.15
CA GLY A 30 11.69 -10.88 3.37
C GLY A 30 10.35 -11.31 3.97
N LYS A 31 10.01 -10.82 5.17
CA LYS A 31 8.67 -10.95 5.75
C LYS A 31 7.72 -10.03 5.02
N SER A 32 6.50 -10.52 4.78
CA SER A 32 5.45 -9.76 4.15
C SER A 32 4.18 -9.80 4.98
N VAL A 33 3.53 -8.66 5.18
CA VAL A 33 2.30 -8.54 5.96
C VAL A 33 1.17 -8.01 5.09
N ASP A 34 -0.01 -8.64 5.14
CA ASP A 34 -1.19 -8.15 4.43
C ASP A 34 -1.67 -6.85 5.11
N ILE A 35 -1.74 -5.78 4.34
CA ILE A 35 -2.15 -4.45 4.85
C ILE A 35 -3.68 -4.31 4.91
N ARG A 36 -4.40 -5.18 4.20
CA ARG A 36 -5.86 -5.08 4.08
C ARG A 36 -6.53 -5.25 5.43
N ASN A 37 -7.40 -4.31 5.78
CA ASN A 37 -8.21 -4.27 7.00
C ASN A 37 -7.39 -4.44 8.30
N SER A 38 -6.07 -4.21 8.23
CA SER A 38 -5.15 -4.42 9.35
C SER A 38 -4.93 -3.10 10.07
N CYS A 39 -5.76 -2.84 11.09
CA CYS A 39 -5.74 -1.58 11.84
C CYS A 39 -4.35 -1.25 12.41
N SER A 40 -3.61 -2.24 12.92
CA SER A 40 -2.25 -2.04 13.46
C SER A 40 -1.25 -1.65 12.37
N VAL A 41 -1.26 -2.34 11.24
CA VAL A 41 -0.34 -2.06 10.12
C VAL A 41 -0.67 -0.72 9.48
N GLN A 42 -1.95 -0.45 9.22
CA GLN A 42 -2.39 0.81 8.64
C GLN A 42 -2.10 2.01 9.55
N LYS A 43 -2.27 1.86 10.87
CA LYS A 43 -1.90 2.93 11.82
C LYS A 43 -0.41 3.25 11.78
N ASN A 44 0.45 2.24 11.65
CA ASN A 44 1.89 2.46 11.48
C ASN A 44 2.19 3.19 10.16
N LEU A 45 1.54 2.80 9.06
CA LEU A 45 1.68 3.49 7.78
C LEU A 45 1.24 4.95 7.87
N TYR A 46 0.13 5.26 8.56
CA TYR A 46 -0.29 6.65 8.79
C TYR A 46 0.74 7.47 9.57
N GLN A 47 1.38 6.85 10.56
CA GLN A 47 2.43 7.50 11.32
C GLN A 47 3.66 7.78 10.44
N GLU A 48 4.15 6.77 9.72
CA GLU A 48 5.29 6.92 8.80
C GLU A 48 5.01 7.95 7.68
N HIS A 49 3.77 7.98 7.18
CA HIS A 49 3.35 8.96 6.15
C HIS A 49 3.43 10.39 6.67
N ARG A 50 2.96 10.64 7.89
CA ARG A 50 3.06 11.95 8.55
C ARG A 50 4.51 12.34 8.82
N GLU A 51 5.31 11.41 9.33
CA GLU A 51 6.74 11.64 9.62
C GLU A 51 7.54 11.96 8.35
N ASN A 52 7.17 11.37 7.22
CA ASN A 52 7.84 11.58 5.92
C ASN A 52 7.32 12.80 5.13
N GLY A 53 6.46 13.63 5.73
CA GLY A 53 5.93 14.84 5.10
C GLY A 53 4.80 14.59 4.10
N GLY A 54 3.98 13.56 4.34
CA GLY A 54 2.83 13.24 3.50
C GLY A 54 3.13 12.36 2.29
N ARG A 55 4.23 11.60 2.33
CA ARG A 55 4.63 10.69 1.25
C ARG A 55 5.16 9.38 1.80
N LEU A 56 4.86 8.28 1.13
CA LEU A 56 5.39 6.97 1.44
C LEU A 56 5.94 6.28 0.19
N TYR A 57 7.00 5.52 0.37
CA TYR A 57 7.54 4.63 -0.66
C TYR A 57 7.37 3.19 -0.22
N LEU A 58 6.40 2.49 -0.81
CA LEU A 58 5.97 1.16 -0.37
C LEU A 58 6.36 0.09 -1.40
N GLY A 59 7.00 -0.98 -0.92
CA GLY A 59 7.19 -2.21 -1.67
C GLY A 59 6.01 -3.15 -1.46
N LEU A 60 5.33 -3.56 -2.53
CA LEU A 60 4.11 -4.37 -2.47
C LEU A 60 4.25 -5.67 -3.27
N LYS A 61 3.64 -6.73 -2.73
CA LYS A 61 3.41 -8.01 -3.40
C LYS A 61 1.91 -8.25 -3.51
N ILE A 62 1.39 -8.02 -4.71
CA ILE A 62 -0.01 -8.20 -5.10
C ILE A 62 -0.06 -9.39 -6.05
N GLN A 63 -0.87 -10.40 -5.74
CA GLN A 63 -0.96 -11.63 -6.55
C GLN A 63 -2.05 -11.53 -7.63
N ASN A 64 -3.12 -10.80 -7.34
CA ASN A 64 -4.23 -10.65 -8.27
C ASN A 64 -3.92 -9.53 -9.29
N VAL A 65 -4.03 -9.87 -10.58
CA VAL A 65 -3.69 -8.95 -11.67
C VAL A 65 -4.63 -7.73 -11.72
N LYS A 66 -5.92 -7.91 -11.44
CA LYS A 66 -6.89 -6.78 -11.42
C LYS A 66 -6.59 -5.81 -10.27
N ASP A 67 -6.32 -6.36 -9.09
CA ASP A 67 -5.96 -5.55 -7.92
C ASP A 67 -4.62 -4.82 -8.15
N TYR A 68 -3.66 -5.48 -8.81
CA TYR A 68 -2.40 -4.88 -9.20
C TYR A 68 -2.63 -3.64 -10.08
N PHE A 69 -3.37 -3.77 -11.19
CA PHE A 69 -3.65 -2.64 -12.08
C PHE A 69 -4.42 -1.53 -11.37
N ARG A 70 -5.36 -1.88 -10.50
CA ARG A 70 -6.14 -0.90 -9.73
C ARG A 70 -5.24 -0.02 -8.86
N LEU A 71 -4.34 -0.64 -8.08
CA LEU A 71 -3.45 0.10 -7.18
C LEU A 71 -2.35 0.85 -7.91
N VAL A 72 -1.85 0.33 -9.04
CA VAL A 72 -0.87 1.03 -9.89
C VAL A 72 -1.49 2.21 -10.61
N ASN A 73 -2.69 2.07 -11.16
CA ASN A 73 -3.37 3.19 -11.82
C ASN A 73 -3.69 4.31 -10.82
N PHE A 74 -4.04 3.95 -9.58
CA PHE A 74 -4.17 4.92 -8.50
C PHE A 74 -2.85 5.68 -8.26
N SER A 75 -1.73 4.98 -8.07
CA SER A 75 -0.46 5.65 -7.76
C SER A 75 0.10 6.51 -8.89
N ILE A 76 -0.26 6.23 -10.15
CA ILE A 76 0.06 7.11 -11.28
C ILE A 76 -0.72 8.42 -11.22
N GLY A 77 -1.99 8.38 -10.79
CA GLY A 77 -2.85 9.56 -10.66
C GLY A 77 -2.69 10.32 -9.33
N ASP A 78 -2.07 9.70 -8.33
CA ASP A 78 -1.80 10.25 -6.99
C ASP A 78 -0.56 11.19 -6.97
N MET A 79 0.11 11.39 -8.13
CA MET A 79 1.27 12.28 -8.30
C MET A 79 0.92 13.76 -8.39
#